data_AF-A0A9E0NSJ9-F1
#
_entry.id   AF-A0A9E0NSJ9-F1
#
_cell.length_a   1.000
_cell.length_b   1.000
_cell.length_c   1.000
_cell.angle_alpha   90.00
_cell.angle_beta   90.00
_cell.angle_gamma   90.00
#
_symmetry.space_group_name_H-M   'P 1'
#
loop_
_entity.id
_entity.type
_entity.pdbx_description
1 polymer ?
#
loop_
_entity_poly.entity_id
_entity_poly.type
_entity_poly.pdbx_seq_one_letter_code
_entity_poly.pdbx_strand_id
1 'polypeptide(L)'
;MTTTRSSWGSRFGFIFAAAGSAIGLGAIWKFPYVTAMNGGGVFLLLFLLFSFTLGLAQMMVEFTLGRTAQTGPVGVFRRLAGGAWPLIGLMGIFAGFVLYSFYSVVGGWTFGYLLLALEGDILTTDAAALQAGFANYVSHPLWPVASHGAFILATLAIVIAGVEAGIERASKLLMPCLLAMMLVLIARSLTLPGAWAGVVAFLQPDFSKLTPAMVVDALGLALFSLSLGTGGMIAYGSYVKRETPVLRSAAWVVGLSCLVAILSGLMI
;
A
#
# COMPACT_ATOMS: atom_id res chain seq x y z
N MET A 1 -21.02 7.71 -28.90
CA MET A 1 -21.49 7.58 -27.50
C MET A 1 -20.58 8.41 -26.62
N THR A 2 -21.04 9.52 -26.05
CA THR A 2 -20.32 10.20 -24.97
C THR A 2 -20.36 9.30 -23.75
N THR A 3 -19.29 8.54 -23.52
CA THR A 3 -19.12 7.74 -22.31
C THR A 3 -19.02 8.69 -21.13
N THR A 4 -20.10 8.79 -20.35
CA THR A 4 -20.11 9.54 -19.10
C THR A 4 -19.04 8.97 -18.18
N ARG A 5 -18.06 9.79 -17.78
CA ARG A 5 -16.99 9.37 -16.87
C ARG A 5 -17.62 8.82 -15.58
N SER A 6 -17.16 7.64 -15.14
CA SER A 6 -17.60 7.06 -13.87
C SER A 6 -17.29 7.98 -12.68
N SER A 7 -17.90 7.73 -11.52
CA SER A 7 -17.56 8.42 -10.27
C SER A 7 -17.56 7.40 -9.14
N TRP A 8 -17.01 7.75 -7.98
CA TRP A 8 -17.16 6.91 -6.79
C TRP A 8 -18.65 6.84 -6.39
N GLY A 9 -19.14 5.63 -6.13
CA GLY A 9 -20.51 5.40 -5.67
C GLY A 9 -20.74 5.97 -4.28
N SER A 10 -19.70 6.07 -3.45
CA SER A 10 -19.77 6.61 -2.09
C SER A 10 -18.46 7.21 -1.60
N ARG A 11 -18.52 8.10 -0.60
CA ARG A 11 -17.33 8.63 0.10
C ARG A 11 -16.53 7.51 0.76
N PHE A 12 -17.21 6.54 1.37
CA PHE A 12 -16.55 5.37 1.96
C PHE A 12 -15.87 4.51 0.90
N GLY A 13 -16.48 4.36 -0.27
CA GLY A 13 -15.85 3.68 -1.41
C GLY A 13 -14.57 4.34 -1.86
N PHE A 14 -14.57 5.67 -2.00
CA PHE A 14 -13.35 6.43 -2.28
C PHE A 14 -12.27 6.23 -1.20
N ILE A 15 -12.64 6.39 0.07
CA ILE A 15 -11.69 6.24 1.20
C ILE A 15 -11.11 4.83 1.23
N PHE A 16 -11.92 3.79 1.08
CA PHE A 16 -11.41 2.41 1.08
C PHE A 16 -10.60 2.07 -0.17
N ALA A 17 -10.95 2.61 -1.33
CA ALA A 17 -10.11 2.45 -2.52
C ALA A 17 -8.76 3.13 -2.34
N ALA A 18 -8.74 4.40 -1.93
CA ALA A 18 -7.50 5.13 -1.68
C ALA A 18 -6.67 4.50 -0.54
N ALA A 19 -7.33 4.05 0.54
CA ALA A 19 -6.68 3.31 1.61
C ALA A 19 -6.13 1.97 1.11
N GLY A 20 -6.87 1.21 0.29
CA GLY A 20 -6.38 -0.03 -0.33
C GLY A 20 -5.22 0.20 -1.30
N SER A 21 -5.15 1.36 -1.96
CA SER A 21 -4.00 1.74 -2.76
C SER A 21 -2.77 2.10 -1.90
N ALA A 22 -2.94 2.59 -0.67
CA ALA A 22 -1.85 2.83 0.28
C ALA A 22 -1.48 1.55 1.06
N ILE A 23 -2.46 0.71 1.36
CA ILE A 23 -2.34 -0.50 2.17
C ILE A 23 -2.11 -1.67 1.23
N GLY A 24 -0.85 -1.86 0.86
CA GLY A 24 -0.41 -2.99 0.06
C GLY A 24 0.66 -3.82 0.76
N LEU A 25 1.36 -4.61 -0.04
CA LEU A 25 2.47 -5.45 0.40
C LEU A 25 3.56 -4.68 1.18
N GLY A 26 3.80 -3.42 0.82
CA GLY A 26 4.73 -2.52 1.51
C GLY A 26 4.35 -2.22 2.95
N ALA A 27 3.05 -2.12 3.26
CA ALA A 27 2.59 -1.90 4.64
C ALA A 27 2.71 -3.18 5.48
N ILE A 28 2.62 -4.36 4.86
CA ILE A 28 2.60 -5.64 5.56
C ILE A 28 4.00 -6.22 5.78
N TRP A 29 4.82 -6.33 4.73
CA TRP A 29 6.16 -6.93 4.87
C TRP A 29 7.24 -5.86 5.02
N LYS A 30 7.25 -4.84 4.15
CA LYS A 30 8.37 -3.90 4.07
C LYS A 30 8.43 -3.00 5.30
N PHE A 31 7.28 -2.52 5.77
CA PHE A 31 7.23 -1.63 6.92
C PHE A 31 7.79 -2.27 8.20
N PRO A 32 7.33 -3.47 8.65
CA PRO A 32 7.88 -4.08 9.85
C PRO A 32 9.37 -4.42 9.71
N TYR A 33 9.78 -4.93 8.53
CA TYR A 33 11.19 -5.24 8.26
C TYR A 33 12.08 -3.99 8.36
N VAL A 34 11.74 -2.92 7.64
CA VAL A 34 12.53 -1.68 7.65
C VAL A 34 12.52 -1.05 9.04
N THR A 35 11.38 -1.06 9.73
CA THR A 35 11.26 -0.52 11.09
C THR A 35 12.16 -1.27 12.07
N ALA A 36 12.14 -2.61 12.04
CA ALA A 36 12.99 -3.44 12.89
C ALA A 36 14.48 -3.20 12.62
N MET A 37 14.87 -3.06 11.35
CA MET A 37 16.27 -2.78 10.97
C MET A 37 16.72 -1.35 11.28
N ASN A 38 15.78 -0.41 11.46
CA ASN A 38 16.05 1.01 11.69
C ASN A 38 15.69 1.48 13.09
N GLY A 39 15.89 0.65 14.12
CA GLY A 39 15.76 1.09 15.51
C GLY A 39 14.33 1.13 16.06
N GLY A 40 13.37 0.49 15.38
CA GLY A 40 12.06 0.19 15.94
C GLY A 40 11.23 1.44 16.24
N GLY A 41 10.93 1.66 17.52
CA GLY A 41 10.01 2.71 17.96
C GLY A 41 10.38 4.13 17.49
N VAL A 42 11.67 4.48 17.41
CA VAL A 42 12.08 5.82 16.94
C VAL A 42 11.79 6.00 15.45
N PHE A 43 11.98 4.95 14.65
CA PHE A 43 11.65 4.96 13.22
C PHE A 43 10.14 5.01 13.01
N LEU A 44 9.36 4.24 13.78
CA LEU A 44 7.89 4.31 13.78
C LEU A 44 7.42 5.74 14.06
N LEU A 45 7.98 6.43 15.05
CA LEU A 45 7.63 7.82 15.35
C LEU A 45 7.91 8.77 14.18
N LEU A 46 9.07 8.65 13.53
CA LEU A 46 9.41 9.45 12.35
C LEU A 46 8.49 9.15 11.17
N PHE A 47 8.19 7.88 10.92
CA PHE A 47 7.26 7.45 9.89
C PHE A 47 5.86 8.05 10.11
N LEU A 48 5.35 8.02 11.34
CA LEU A 48 4.06 8.61 11.70
C LEU A 48 4.08 10.13 11.56
N LEU A 49 5.15 10.78 12.02
CA LEU A 49 5.35 12.22 11.87
C LEU A 49 5.27 12.62 10.39
N PHE A 50 6.05 11.97 9.52
CA PHE A 50 6.04 12.29 8.09
C PHE A 50 4.73 11.94 7.42
N SER A 51 4.07 10.85 7.81
CA SER A 51 2.77 10.46 7.25
C SER A 51 1.68 11.48 7.57
N PHE A 52 1.58 11.94 8.83
CA PHE A 52 0.57 12.90 9.27
C PHE A 52 0.92 14.36 8.95
N THR A 53 2.14 14.66 8.51
CA THR A 53 2.54 16.00 8.06
C THR A 53 2.68 16.07 6.55
N LEU A 54 3.86 15.75 6.01
CA LEU A 54 4.19 15.84 4.59
C LEU A 54 3.33 14.92 3.73
N GLY A 55 3.09 13.69 4.21
CA GLY A 55 2.23 12.71 3.53
C GLY A 55 0.79 13.20 3.41
N LEU A 56 0.20 13.66 4.52
CA LEU A 56 -1.15 14.22 4.54
C LEU A 56 -1.28 15.45 3.64
N ALA A 57 -0.32 16.38 3.72
CA ALA A 57 -0.30 17.57 2.88
C ALA A 57 -0.25 17.20 1.39
N GLN A 58 0.66 16.30 1.01
CA GLN A 58 0.82 15.86 -0.36
C GLN A 58 -0.40 15.07 -0.87
N MET A 59 -1.03 14.25 -0.03
CA MET A 59 -2.26 13.54 -0.39
C MET A 59 -3.42 14.50 -0.67
N MET A 60 -3.56 15.57 0.13
CA MET A 60 -4.54 16.61 -0.13
C MET A 60 -4.29 17.32 -1.46
N VAL A 61 -3.02 17.59 -1.80
CA VAL A 61 -2.64 18.17 -3.09
C VAL A 61 -3.07 17.25 -4.23
N GLU A 62 -2.69 15.97 -4.20
CA GLU A 62 -3.03 15.04 -5.28
C GLU A 62 -4.54 14.84 -5.45
N PHE A 63 -5.27 14.68 -4.34
CA PHE A 63 -6.74 14.61 -4.38
C PHE A 63 -7.36 15.89 -4.94
N THR A 64 -6.86 17.06 -4.56
CA THR A 64 -7.37 18.34 -5.04
C THR A 64 -7.09 18.54 -6.52
N LEU A 65 -5.87 18.24 -6.98
CA LEU A 65 -5.48 18.29 -8.38
C LEU A 65 -6.39 17.39 -9.24
N GLY A 66 -6.49 16.12 -8.85
CA GLY A 66 -7.35 15.14 -9.52
C GLY A 66 -8.80 15.61 -9.59
N ARG A 67 -9.38 15.98 -8.44
CA ARG A 67 -10.77 16.42 -8.32
C ARG A 67 -11.07 17.67 -9.14
N THR A 68 -10.13 18.62 -9.19
CA THR A 68 -10.31 19.89 -9.92
C THR A 68 -10.27 19.67 -11.43
N ALA A 69 -9.31 18.88 -11.91
CA ALA A 69 -9.11 18.71 -13.35
C ALA A 69 -9.92 17.57 -13.98
N GLN A 70 -10.44 16.62 -13.18
CA GLN A 70 -11.24 15.47 -13.62
C GLN A 70 -10.58 14.67 -14.75
N THR A 71 -9.26 14.52 -14.67
CA THR A 71 -8.41 13.83 -15.65
C THR A 71 -7.24 13.16 -14.92
N GLY A 72 -6.49 12.32 -15.65
CA GLY A 72 -5.32 11.61 -15.10
C GLY A 72 -4.10 12.50 -14.88
N PRO A 73 -2.99 11.92 -14.37
CA PRO A 73 -1.77 12.66 -13.97
C PRO A 73 -1.21 13.59 -15.04
N VAL A 74 -1.06 13.14 -16.29
CA VAL A 74 -0.57 14.02 -17.38
C VAL A 74 -1.58 15.11 -17.72
N GLY A 75 -2.87 14.75 -17.74
CA GLY A 75 -3.94 15.66 -18.08
C GLY A 75 -4.09 16.81 -17.10
N VAL A 76 -3.89 16.56 -15.79
CA VAL A 76 -4.09 17.60 -14.77
C VAL A 76 -3.06 18.71 -14.91
N PHE A 77 -1.79 18.37 -15.09
CA PHE A 77 -0.73 19.35 -15.28
C PHE A 77 -0.85 20.06 -16.64
N ARG A 78 -1.30 19.35 -17.68
CA ARG A 78 -1.60 19.97 -18.98
C ARG A 78 -2.71 21.02 -18.87
N ARG A 79 -3.77 20.72 -18.12
CA ARG A 79 -4.95 21.57 -18.00
C ARG A 79 -4.73 22.76 -17.06
N LEU A 80 -4.04 22.56 -15.95
CA LEU A 80 -3.91 23.58 -14.90
C LEU A 80 -2.68 24.49 -15.06
N ALA A 81 -1.63 24.03 -15.73
CA ALA A 81 -0.38 24.79 -15.85
C ALA A 81 0.15 24.90 -17.29
N GLY A 82 0.03 23.85 -18.11
CA GLY A 82 0.53 23.86 -19.49
C GLY A 82 2.06 23.73 -19.60
N GLY A 83 2.64 24.13 -20.73
CA GLY A 83 4.10 24.10 -20.94
C GLY A 83 4.73 22.72 -20.68
N ALA A 84 5.80 22.67 -19.89
CA ALA A 84 6.54 21.46 -19.54
C ALA A 84 5.95 20.68 -18.35
N TRP A 85 4.97 21.21 -17.62
CA TRP A 85 4.35 20.57 -16.46
C TRP A 85 3.77 19.16 -16.71
N PRO A 86 3.23 18.82 -17.91
CA PRO A 86 2.82 17.44 -18.21
C PRO A 86 3.92 16.39 -18.04
N LEU A 87 5.20 16.78 -18.09
CA LEU A 87 6.34 15.88 -17.85
C LEU A 87 6.34 15.33 -16.41
N ILE A 88 5.87 16.10 -15.43
CA ILE A 88 5.73 15.62 -14.05
C ILE A 88 4.67 14.52 -13.98
N GLY A 89 3.55 14.70 -14.67
CA GLY A 89 2.53 13.67 -14.78
C GLY A 89 3.04 12.40 -15.46
N LEU A 90 3.89 12.54 -16.48
CA LEU A 90 4.52 11.41 -17.18
C LEU A 90 5.53 10.68 -16.29
N MET A 91 6.32 11.42 -15.51
CA MET A 91 7.24 10.88 -14.51
C MET A 91 6.47 10.04 -13.47
N GLY A 92 5.31 10.53 -13.00
CA GLY A 92 4.44 9.76 -12.11
C GLY A 92 3.97 8.44 -12.73
N ILE A 93 3.48 8.47 -13.98
CA ILE A 93 3.09 7.25 -14.71
C ILE A 93 4.26 6.28 -14.85
N PHE A 94 5.44 6.77 -15.20
CA PHE A 94 6.64 5.94 -15.30
C PHE A 94 7.03 5.33 -13.96
N ALA A 95 6.99 6.10 -12.87
CA ALA A 95 7.23 5.60 -11.51
C ALA A 95 6.19 4.53 -11.13
N GLY A 96 4.91 4.73 -11.46
CA GLY A 96 3.87 3.72 -11.27
C GLY A 96 4.09 2.45 -12.08
N PHE A 97 4.59 2.56 -13.31
CA PHE A 97 4.95 1.42 -14.17
C PHE A 97 6.12 0.63 -13.57
N VAL A 98 7.19 1.31 -13.16
CA VAL A 98 8.34 0.68 -12.50
C VAL A 98 7.93 0.05 -11.16
N LEU A 99 7.08 0.71 -10.38
CA LEU A 99 6.54 0.14 -9.15
C LEU A 99 5.78 -1.16 -9.43
N TYR A 100 4.85 -1.13 -10.38
CA TYR A 100 4.02 -2.28 -10.73
C TYR A 100 4.84 -3.45 -11.27
N SER A 101 5.94 -3.21 -12.00
CA SER A 101 6.75 -4.28 -12.60
C SER A 101 7.30 -5.27 -11.58
N PHE A 102 7.72 -4.80 -10.39
CA PHE A 102 8.16 -5.68 -9.30
C PHE A 102 7.06 -5.99 -8.29
N TYR A 103 6.09 -5.08 -8.06
CA TYR A 103 4.98 -5.37 -7.14
C TYR A 103 4.12 -6.54 -7.60
N SER A 104 3.91 -6.65 -8.92
CA SER A 104 3.13 -7.74 -9.49
C SER A 104 3.83 -9.10 -9.31
N VAL A 105 5.17 -9.14 -9.30
CA VAL A 105 5.93 -10.37 -8.99
C VAL A 105 5.68 -10.81 -7.55
N VAL A 106 5.79 -9.89 -6.58
CA VAL A 106 5.53 -10.21 -5.17
C VAL A 106 4.05 -10.56 -4.95
N GLY A 107 3.13 -9.89 -5.66
CA GLY A 107 1.73 -10.28 -5.71
C GLY A 107 1.54 -11.72 -6.21
N GLY A 108 2.28 -12.11 -7.24
CA GLY A 108 2.34 -13.50 -7.72
C GLY A 108 2.77 -14.48 -6.63
N TRP A 109 3.82 -14.15 -5.86
CA TRP A 109 4.25 -15.00 -4.75
C TRP A 109 3.13 -15.23 -3.74
N THR A 110 2.31 -14.23 -3.44
CA THR A 110 1.17 -14.42 -2.51
C THR A 110 0.14 -15.41 -3.03
N PHE A 111 -0.12 -15.42 -4.34
CA PHE A 111 -1.03 -16.40 -4.97
C PHE A 111 -0.43 -17.81 -4.94
N GLY A 112 0.86 -17.95 -5.25
CA GLY A 112 1.53 -19.25 -5.16
C GLY A 112 1.58 -19.78 -3.73
N TYR A 113 1.90 -18.93 -2.76
CA TYR A 113 1.94 -19.29 -1.34
C TYR A 113 0.56 -19.66 -0.80
N LEU A 114 -0.52 -19.06 -1.31
CA LEU A 114 -1.86 -19.50 -0.97
C LEU A 114 -2.10 -20.96 -1.40
N LEU A 115 -1.66 -21.36 -2.59
CA LEU A 115 -1.79 -22.76 -3.05
C LEU A 115 -0.96 -23.71 -2.19
N LEU A 116 0.31 -23.38 -1.93
CA LEU A 116 1.17 -24.17 -1.07
C LEU A 116 0.61 -24.30 0.36
N ALA A 117 -0.03 -23.25 0.88
CA ALA A 117 -0.70 -23.29 2.18
C ALA A 117 -1.91 -24.23 2.20
N LEU A 118 -2.68 -24.27 1.12
CA LEU A 118 -3.86 -25.13 0.97
C LEU A 118 -3.46 -26.60 0.79
N GLU A 119 -2.35 -26.88 0.12
CA GLU A 119 -1.80 -28.23 -0.08
C GLU A 119 -1.12 -28.77 1.18
N GLY A 120 -0.69 -27.88 2.08
CA GLY A 120 -0.05 -28.23 3.35
C GLY A 120 1.48 -28.20 3.31
N ASP A 121 2.07 -27.89 2.16
CA ASP A 121 3.52 -27.92 1.90
C ASP A 121 4.33 -26.95 2.77
N ILE A 122 3.69 -25.89 3.26
CA ILE A 122 4.32 -24.88 4.13
C ILE A 122 3.85 -24.94 5.59
N LEU A 123 3.12 -25.98 5.99
CA LEU A 123 2.63 -26.15 7.37
C LEU A 123 3.71 -26.75 8.28
N THR A 124 4.82 -26.04 8.40
CA THR A 124 5.93 -26.40 9.29
C THR A 124 6.29 -25.24 10.21
N THR A 125 6.89 -25.56 11.35
CA THR A 125 7.45 -24.56 12.29
C THR A 125 8.96 -24.39 12.13
N ASP A 126 9.58 -25.18 11.24
CA ASP A 126 11.02 -25.09 10.94
C ASP A 126 11.31 -23.90 10.01
N ALA A 127 11.96 -22.87 10.57
CA ALA A 127 12.35 -21.68 9.82
C ALA A 127 13.32 -21.97 8.67
N ALA A 128 14.22 -22.96 8.82
CA ALA A 128 15.16 -23.31 7.75
C ALA A 128 14.44 -23.98 6.58
N ALA A 129 13.47 -24.85 6.87
CA ALA A 129 12.61 -25.45 5.85
C ALA A 129 11.77 -24.39 5.12
N LEU A 130 11.19 -23.41 5.83
CA LEU A 130 10.45 -22.31 5.22
C LEU A 130 11.34 -21.44 4.32
N GLN A 131 12.56 -21.12 4.77
CA GLN A 131 13.51 -20.35 3.98
C GLN A 131 13.95 -21.10 2.71
N ALA A 132 14.27 -22.39 2.83
CA ALA A 132 14.62 -23.23 1.69
C ALA A 132 13.44 -23.38 0.73
N GLY A 133 12.22 -23.56 1.25
CA GLY A 133 10.98 -23.60 0.47
C GLY A 133 10.76 -22.32 -0.33
N PHE A 134 10.96 -21.14 0.29
CA PHE A 134 10.91 -19.86 -0.42
C PHE A 134 11.98 -19.74 -1.49
N ALA A 135 13.23 -20.07 -1.18
CA ALA A 135 14.34 -20.02 -2.14
C ALA A 135 14.08 -20.94 -3.35
N ASN A 136 13.59 -22.16 -3.11
CA ASN A 136 13.20 -23.11 -4.15
C ASN A 136 12.04 -22.58 -4.98
N TYR A 137 11.03 -21.99 -4.35
CA TYR A 137 9.89 -21.41 -5.04
C TYR A 137 10.33 -20.29 -5.98
N VAL A 138 11.04 -19.27 -5.48
CA VAL A 138 11.43 -18.09 -6.29
C VAL A 138 12.47 -18.40 -7.36
N SER A 139 13.27 -19.46 -7.18
CA SER A 139 14.27 -19.90 -8.16
C SER A 139 13.69 -20.85 -9.21
N HIS A 140 12.48 -21.37 -9.01
CA HIS A 140 11.83 -22.25 -9.97
C HIS A 140 11.50 -21.49 -11.28
N PRO A 141 11.78 -22.06 -12.47
CA PRO A 141 11.65 -21.33 -13.74
C PRO A 141 10.20 -20.98 -14.12
N LEU A 142 9.23 -21.81 -13.72
CA LEU A 142 7.83 -21.67 -14.15
C LEU A 142 6.87 -21.15 -13.06
N TRP A 143 6.95 -21.66 -11.83
CA TRP A 143 5.96 -21.36 -10.79
C TRP A 143 5.79 -19.87 -10.41
N PRO A 144 6.86 -19.10 -10.15
CA PRO A 144 6.75 -17.67 -9.92
C PRO A 144 6.19 -16.92 -11.13
N VAL A 145 6.55 -17.33 -12.35
CA VAL A 145 6.07 -16.69 -13.58
C VAL A 145 4.58 -16.96 -13.80
N ALA A 146 4.13 -18.20 -13.56
CA ALA A 146 2.73 -18.57 -13.70
C ALA A 146 1.84 -17.84 -12.69
N SER A 147 2.25 -17.80 -11.42
CA SER A 147 1.52 -17.09 -10.36
C SER A 147 1.54 -15.56 -10.55
N HIS A 148 2.64 -15.00 -11.07
CA HIS A 148 2.73 -13.60 -11.49
C HIS A 148 1.73 -13.29 -12.63
N GLY A 149 1.66 -14.15 -13.64
CA GLY A 149 0.66 -14.05 -14.70
C GLY A 149 -0.78 -14.08 -14.17
N ALA A 150 -1.07 -15.01 -13.25
CA ALA A 150 -2.38 -15.09 -12.60
C ALA A 150 -2.72 -13.81 -11.81
N PHE A 151 -1.76 -13.24 -11.08
CA PHE A 151 -1.94 -11.98 -10.36
C PHE A 151 -2.20 -10.80 -11.31
N ILE A 152 -1.47 -10.71 -12.42
CA ILE A 152 -1.71 -9.68 -13.45
C ILE A 152 -3.11 -9.81 -14.05
N LEU A 153 -3.55 -11.04 -14.38
CA LEU A 153 -4.88 -11.27 -14.93
C LEU A 153 -5.99 -10.88 -13.95
N ALA A 154 -5.83 -11.20 -12.66
CA ALA A 154 -6.76 -10.79 -11.61
C ALA A 154 -6.81 -9.26 -11.48
N THR A 155 -5.64 -8.60 -11.49
CA THR A 155 -5.54 -7.14 -11.48
C THR A 155 -6.25 -6.52 -12.69
N LEU A 156 -5.98 -7.05 -13.89
CA LEU A 156 -6.60 -6.59 -15.13
C LEU A 156 -8.12 -6.74 -15.10
N ALA A 157 -8.64 -7.86 -14.57
CA ALA A 157 -10.07 -8.10 -14.45
C ALA A 157 -10.76 -7.03 -13.58
N ILE A 158 -10.16 -6.66 -12.45
CA ILE A 158 -10.66 -5.59 -11.57
C ILE A 158 -10.63 -4.23 -12.28
N VAL A 159 -9.54 -3.94 -13.01
CA VAL A 159 -9.39 -2.66 -13.72
C VAL A 159 -10.39 -2.52 -14.87
N ILE A 160 -10.61 -3.59 -15.66
CA ILE A 160 -11.59 -3.61 -16.75
C ILE A 160 -13.02 -3.45 -16.23
N ALA A 161 -13.34 -4.01 -15.06
CA ALA A 161 -14.64 -3.82 -14.41
C ALA A 161 -14.90 -2.35 -13.99
N GLY A 162 -13.88 -1.49 -14.03
CA GLY A 162 -14.00 -0.05 -13.80
C GLY A 162 -13.98 0.35 -12.33
N VAL A 163 -14.14 1.66 -12.08
CA VAL A 163 -13.95 2.26 -10.75
C VAL A 163 -14.98 1.77 -9.74
N GLU A 164 -16.27 1.82 -10.08
CA GLU A 164 -17.35 1.48 -9.14
C GLU A 164 -17.54 -0.04 -9.02
N ALA A 165 -17.72 -0.74 -10.14
CA ALA A 165 -18.01 -2.17 -10.15
C ALA A 165 -16.77 -3.05 -9.88
N GLY A 166 -15.56 -2.56 -10.17
CA GLY A 166 -14.29 -3.23 -9.90
C GLY A 166 -13.65 -2.75 -8.61
N ILE A 167 -12.96 -1.60 -8.68
CA ILE A 167 -12.05 -1.12 -7.61
C ILE A 167 -12.81 -0.87 -6.30
N GLU A 168 -13.91 -0.12 -6.32
CA GLU A 168 -14.68 0.22 -5.12
C GLU A 168 -15.29 -1.03 -4.47
N ARG A 169 -15.89 -1.91 -5.27
CA ARG A 169 -16.50 -3.15 -4.77
C ARG A 169 -15.47 -4.09 -4.14
N ALA A 170 -14.33 -4.29 -4.82
CA ALA A 170 -13.25 -5.10 -4.28
C ALA A 170 -12.71 -4.50 -2.97
N SER A 171 -12.46 -3.19 -2.94
CA SER A 171 -11.92 -2.51 -1.75
C SER A 171 -12.88 -2.57 -0.56
N LYS A 172 -14.18 -2.40 -0.77
CA LYS A 172 -15.20 -2.48 0.29
C LYS A 172 -15.28 -3.85 0.96
N LEU A 173 -14.96 -4.92 0.23
CA LEU A 173 -14.97 -6.29 0.75
C LEU A 173 -13.60 -6.67 1.35
N LEU A 174 -12.54 -6.52 0.57
CA LEU A 174 -11.22 -7.05 0.90
C LEU A 174 -10.55 -6.28 2.05
N MET A 175 -10.81 -4.98 2.20
CA MET A 175 -10.22 -4.18 3.28
C MET A 175 -10.68 -4.63 4.68
N PRO A 176 -12.00 -4.76 4.96
CA PRO A 176 -12.46 -5.35 6.22
C PRO A 176 -11.95 -6.78 6.45
N CYS A 177 -11.93 -7.62 5.41
CA CYS A 177 -11.42 -8.99 5.51
C CYS A 177 -9.94 -9.01 5.93
N LEU A 178 -9.10 -8.17 5.30
CA LEU A 178 -7.69 -8.03 5.67
C LEU A 178 -7.55 -7.62 7.13
N LEU A 179 -8.26 -6.58 7.58
CA LEU A 179 -8.19 -6.13 8.97
C LEU A 179 -8.61 -7.22 9.96
N ALA A 180 -9.70 -7.95 9.66
CA ALA A 180 -10.15 -9.06 10.50
C ALA A 180 -9.08 -10.16 10.61
N MET A 181 -8.47 -10.55 9.48
CA MET A 181 -7.40 -11.54 9.45
C MET A 181 -6.18 -11.08 10.25
N MET A 182 -5.77 -9.82 10.10
CA MET A 182 -4.65 -9.27 10.87
C MET A 182 -4.91 -9.33 12.38
N LEU A 183 -6.12 -8.98 12.84
CA LEU A 183 -6.46 -9.03 14.27
C LEU A 183 -6.37 -10.46 14.83
N VAL A 184 -6.81 -11.47 14.06
CA VAL A 184 -6.67 -12.88 14.45
C VAL A 184 -5.20 -13.28 14.56
N LEU A 185 -4.37 -12.89 13.59
CA LEU A 185 -2.94 -13.20 13.61
C LEU A 185 -2.21 -12.48 14.74
N ILE A 186 -2.53 -11.22 15.02
CA ILE A 186 -1.98 -10.46 16.15
C ILE A 186 -2.36 -11.12 17.48
N ALA A 187 -3.63 -11.51 17.64
CA ALA A 187 -4.06 -12.22 18.85
C ALA A 187 -3.24 -13.51 19.07
N ARG A 188 -2.92 -14.23 17.99
CA ARG A 188 -2.03 -15.40 18.09
C ARG A 188 -0.58 -15.01 18.37
N SER A 189 -0.04 -14.04 17.64
CA SER A 189 1.36 -13.58 17.74
C SER A 189 1.70 -13.13 19.17
N LEU A 190 0.82 -12.33 19.78
CA LEU A 190 1.00 -11.83 21.16
C LEU A 190 0.96 -12.92 22.24
N THR A 191 0.47 -14.12 21.93
CA THR A 191 0.47 -15.27 22.87
C THR A 191 1.69 -16.17 22.72
N LEU A 192 2.56 -15.91 21.74
CA LEU A 192 3.76 -16.71 21.54
C LEU A 192 4.86 -16.36 22.56
N PRO A 193 5.70 -17.33 22.97
CA PRO A 193 6.85 -17.05 23.81
C PRO A 193 7.77 -16.00 23.16
N GLY A 194 8.17 -14.98 23.93
CA GLY A 194 9.05 -13.91 23.44
C GLY A 194 8.32 -12.74 22.75
N ALA A 195 7.00 -12.81 22.53
CA ALA A 195 6.25 -11.77 21.84
C ALA A 195 6.43 -10.38 22.47
N TRP A 196 6.45 -10.28 23.81
CA TRP A 196 6.58 -9.01 24.49
C TRP A 196 7.92 -8.31 24.23
N ALA A 197 9.00 -9.07 24.02
CA ALA A 197 10.29 -8.48 23.63
C ALA A 197 10.20 -7.83 22.23
N GLY A 198 9.47 -8.46 21.30
CA GLY A 198 9.17 -7.90 19.99
C GLY A 198 8.33 -6.63 20.07
N VAL A 199 7.25 -6.65 20.86
CA VAL A 199 6.39 -5.47 21.10
C VAL A 199 7.20 -4.29 21.65
N VAL A 200 8.04 -4.54 22.65
CA VAL A 200 8.91 -3.52 23.23
C VAL A 200 9.91 -3.00 22.20
N ALA A 201 10.58 -3.86 21.44
CA ALA A 201 11.51 -3.45 20.39
C ALA A 201 10.82 -2.62 19.29
N PHE A 202 9.57 -2.93 18.97
CA PHE A 202 8.79 -2.24 17.94
C PHE A 202 8.24 -0.89 18.41
N LEU A 203 7.72 -0.80 19.65
CA LEU A 203 6.99 0.37 20.13
C LEU A 203 7.83 1.32 20.99
N GLN A 204 8.85 0.83 21.70
CA GLN A 204 9.63 1.67 22.61
C GLN A 204 10.65 2.51 21.82
N PRO A 205 10.54 3.85 21.82
CA PRO A 205 11.47 4.68 21.09
C PRO A 205 12.82 4.77 21.82
N ASP A 206 13.89 4.47 21.10
CA ASP A 206 15.26 4.67 21.54
C ASP A 206 15.95 5.71 20.67
N PHE A 207 16.00 6.95 21.17
CA PHE A 207 16.60 8.08 20.44
C PHE A 207 18.11 7.98 20.29
N SER A 208 18.80 7.08 21.01
CA SER A 208 20.23 6.85 20.80
C SER A 208 20.53 6.22 19.44
N LYS A 209 19.54 5.57 18.82
CA LYS A 209 19.63 4.97 17.49
C LYS A 209 19.35 5.95 16.34
N LEU A 210 18.91 7.17 16.65
CA LEU A 210 18.54 8.16 15.64
C LEU A 210 19.74 8.54 14.77
N THR A 211 19.59 8.41 13.45
CA THR A 211 20.60 8.83 12.48
C THR A 211 19.97 9.70 11.38
N PRO A 212 20.75 10.57 10.70
CA PRO A 212 20.24 11.31 9.55
C PRO A 212 19.72 10.42 8.42
N ALA A 213 20.34 9.27 8.19
CA ALA A 213 19.90 8.28 7.20
C ALA A 213 18.50 7.75 7.53
N MET A 214 18.27 7.41 8.81
CA MET A 214 16.97 6.95 9.30
C MET A 214 15.84 7.96 9.01
N VAL A 215 16.12 9.27 9.14
CA VAL A 215 15.14 10.31 8.84
C VAL A 215 14.75 10.30 7.37
N VAL A 216 15.72 10.12 6.47
CA VAL A 216 15.48 10.03 5.02
C VAL A 216 14.72 8.74 4.69
N ASP A 217 15.09 7.62 5.30
CA ASP A 217 14.43 6.32 5.09
C ASP A 217 12.98 6.33 5.58
N ALA A 218 12.72 6.94 6.74
CA ALA A 218 11.37 7.08 7.28
C ALA A 218 10.50 7.97 6.39
N LEU A 219 11.05 9.08 5.87
CA LEU A 219 10.35 9.94 4.91
C LEU A 219 10.04 9.19 3.61
N GLY A 220 11.03 8.52 3.04
CA GLY A 220 10.88 7.74 1.80
C GLY A 220 9.85 6.63 1.96
N LEU A 221 9.87 5.92 3.08
CA LEU A 221 8.90 4.87 3.38
C LEU A 221 7.49 5.44 3.61
N ALA A 222 7.34 6.60 4.26
CA ALA A 222 6.05 7.25 4.44
C ALA A 222 5.41 7.64 3.11
N LEU A 223 6.16 8.28 2.20
CA LEU A 223 5.66 8.65 0.87
C LEU A 223 5.33 7.43 0.01
N PHE A 224 6.19 6.40 0.07
CA PHE A 224 5.97 5.13 -0.60
C PHE A 224 4.70 4.41 -0.09
N SER A 225 4.55 4.32 1.23
CA SER A 225 3.42 3.65 1.88
C SER A 225 2.09 4.36 1.61
N LEU A 226 2.10 5.66 1.37
CA LEU A 226 0.88 6.42 1.05
C LEU A 226 0.59 6.49 -0.45
N SER A 227 1.39 5.81 -1.29
CA SER A 227 1.27 5.82 -2.75
C SER A 227 1.30 7.23 -3.36
N LEU A 228 2.15 8.09 -2.81
CA LEU A 228 2.30 9.50 -3.22
C LEU A 228 3.39 9.66 -4.28
N GLY A 229 3.20 10.61 -5.20
CA GLY A 229 4.16 10.96 -6.25
C GLY A 229 4.07 10.13 -7.53
N THR A 230 3.34 9.01 -7.53
CA THR A 230 3.13 8.16 -8.72
C THR A 230 1.91 8.59 -9.56
N GLY A 231 1.11 9.55 -9.07
CA GLY A 231 -0.10 10.01 -9.74
C GLY A 231 -1.32 9.10 -9.54
N GLY A 232 -1.20 8.01 -8.79
CA GLY A 232 -2.34 7.15 -8.42
C GLY A 232 -3.41 7.93 -7.65
N MET A 233 -3.02 8.75 -6.68
CA MET A 233 -3.96 9.55 -5.88
C MET A 233 -4.58 10.70 -6.69
N ILE A 234 -3.86 11.25 -7.67
CA ILE A 234 -4.46 12.17 -8.68
C ILE A 234 -5.55 11.44 -9.48
N ALA A 235 -5.25 10.24 -9.98
CA ALA A 235 -6.22 9.45 -10.74
C ALA A 235 -7.46 9.14 -9.89
N TYR A 236 -7.30 8.71 -8.64
CA TYR A 236 -8.43 8.43 -7.74
C TYR A 236 -9.21 9.70 -7.39
N GLY A 237 -8.51 10.81 -7.14
CA GLY A 237 -9.10 12.13 -6.90
C GLY A 237 -9.96 12.62 -8.06
N SER A 238 -9.60 12.25 -9.31
CA SER A 238 -10.34 12.63 -10.51
C SER A 238 -11.73 12.00 -10.67
N TYR A 239 -12.09 11.06 -9.79
CA TYR A 239 -13.42 10.45 -9.72
C TYR A 239 -14.24 10.94 -8.50
N VAL A 240 -13.66 11.83 -7.68
CA VAL A 240 -14.27 12.37 -6.46
C VAL A 240 -15.24 13.51 -6.78
N LYS A 241 -16.42 13.46 -6.16
CA LYS A 241 -17.45 14.51 -6.26
C LYS A 241 -17.01 15.78 -5.54
N ARG A 242 -17.43 16.95 -6.02
CA ARG A 242 -16.96 18.27 -5.54
C ARG A 242 -17.27 18.51 -4.05
N GLU A 243 -18.37 17.94 -3.57
CA GLU A 243 -18.89 18.10 -2.21
C GLU A 243 -18.11 17.24 -1.19
N THR A 244 -17.26 16.32 -1.66
CA THR A 244 -16.50 15.44 -0.77
C THR A 244 -15.40 16.24 -0.06
N PRO A 245 -15.34 16.23 1.28
CA PRO A 245 -14.32 16.96 2.04
C PRO A 245 -12.95 16.31 1.86
N VAL A 246 -12.03 16.96 1.14
CA VAL A 246 -10.69 16.42 0.81
C VAL A 246 -9.85 16.18 2.05
N LEU A 247 -9.69 17.17 2.94
CA LEU A 247 -8.89 17.03 4.16
C LEU A 247 -9.36 15.84 5.00
N ARG A 248 -10.67 15.75 5.25
CA ARG A 248 -11.23 14.66 6.07
C ARG A 248 -11.00 13.30 5.40
N SER A 249 -11.16 13.21 4.08
CA SER A 249 -10.93 11.94 3.37
C SER A 249 -9.44 11.57 3.34
N ALA A 250 -8.53 12.52 3.11
CA ALA A 250 -7.08 12.30 3.17
C ALA A 250 -6.63 11.85 4.57
N ALA A 251 -7.13 12.51 5.62
CA ALA A 251 -6.83 12.12 7.00
C ALA A 251 -7.29 10.69 7.33
N TRP A 252 -8.46 10.26 6.83
CA TRP A 252 -8.90 8.88 6.96
C TRP A 252 -8.00 7.89 6.23
N VAL A 253 -7.58 8.20 5.00
CA VAL A 253 -6.68 7.33 4.22
C VAL A 253 -5.33 7.18 4.90
N VAL A 254 -4.71 8.30 5.31
CA VAL A 254 -3.44 8.30 6.06
C VAL A 254 -3.58 7.55 7.38
N GLY A 255 -4.65 7.80 8.14
CA GLY A 255 -4.90 7.15 9.42
C GLY A 255 -5.08 5.64 9.28
N LEU A 256 -5.86 5.17 8.30
CA LEU A 256 -6.02 3.74 8.02
C LEU A 256 -4.70 3.10 7.58
N SER A 257 -3.91 3.79 6.75
CA SER A 257 -2.61 3.29 6.29
C SER A 257 -1.63 3.14 7.45
N CYS A 258 -1.52 4.15 8.32
CA CYS A 258 -0.69 4.09 9.52
C CYS A 258 -1.17 3.03 10.50
N LEU A 259 -2.49 2.89 10.68
CA LEU A 259 -3.07 1.85 11.52
C LEU A 259 -2.65 0.46 11.02
N VAL A 260 -2.79 0.18 9.73
CA VAL A 260 -2.38 -1.12 9.17
C VAL A 260 -0.88 -1.35 9.28
N ALA A 261 -0.05 -0.32 9.08
CA ALA A 261 1.39 -0.42 9.30
C ALA A 261 1.72 -0.82 10.76
N ILE A 262 1.08 -0.18 11.74
CA ILE A 262 1.23 -0.52 13.17
C ILE A 262 0.74 -1.93 13.46
N LEU A 263 -0.45 -2.30 12.98
CA LEU A 263 -1.01 -3.64 13.15
C LEU A 263 -0.09 -4.70 12.53
N SER A 264 0.54 -4.40 11.39
CA SER A 264 1.49 -5.31 10.77
C SER A 264 2.78 -5.47 11.57
N GLY A 265 3.27 -4.40 12.19
CA GLY A 265 4.42 -4.48 13.08
C GLY A 265 4.13 -5.19 14.41
N LEU A 266 2.87 -5.29 14.82
CA LEU A 266 2.44 -6.15 15.95
C LEU A 266 2.20 -7.60 15.52
N MET A 267 1.89 -7.82 14.25
CA MET A 267 1.65 -9.15 13.69
C MET A 267 2.95 -9.92 13.49
N ILE A 268 3.98 -9.25 13.00
CA ILE A 268 5.34 -9.78 12.72
C ILE A 268 6.22 -9.64 13.95
#